data_AF-A0A7K1J5N8-F1
#
_entry.id   AF-A0A7K1J5N8-F1
#
_cell.length_a   1.000
_cell.length_b   1.000
_cell.length_c   1.000
_cell.angle_alpha   90.00
_cell.angle_beta   90.00
_cell.angle_gamma   90.00
#
_symmetry.space_group_name_H-M   'P 1'
#
loop_
_entity.id
_entity.type
_entity.pdbx_description
1 polymer ?
#
loop_
_entity_poly.entity_id
_entity_poly.type
_entity_poly.pdbx_seq_one_letter_code
_entity_poly.pdbx_strand_id
1 'polypeptide(L)' 'MNEQQLVSQIINEEWNQFQHTNNEGGRANCQGNKPMFQIMRASQFDTWPQPLLESYLSDLQAADASGRNLVTENTRA' A
#
# COMPACT_ATOMS: atom_id res chain seq x y z
N MET A 1 6.35 11.36 -14.43
CA MET A 1 5.77 10.07 -14.03
C MET A 1 4.27 10.20 -14.22
N ASN A 2 3.62 9.18 -14.78
CA ASN A 2 2.21 9.21 -15.12
C ASN A 2 1.39 8.66 -13.94
N GLU A 3 0.12 9.04 -13.79
CA GLU A 3 -0.74 8.56 -12.69
C GLU A 3 -0.75 7.03 -12.55
N GLN A 4 -0.86 6.30 -13.68
CA GLN A 4 -0.80 4.84 -13.72
C GLN A 4 0.53 4.27 -13.16
N GLN A 5 1.64 4.95 -13.41
CA GLN A 5 2.95 4.55 -12.88
C GLN A 5 3.05 4.84 -11.38
N LEU A 6 2.49 5.97 -10.94
CA LEU A 6 2.45 6.37 -9.54
C LEU A 6 1.62 5.38 -8.71
N VAL A 7 0.40 5.05 -9.17
CA VAL A 7 -0.46 4.04 -8.54
C VAL A 7 0.22 2.68 -8.49
N SER A 8 0.90 2.28 -9.57
CA SER A 8 1.64 1.02 -9.60
C SER A 8 2.78 0.97 -8.58
N GLN A 9 3.49 2.09 -8.36
CA GLN A 9 4.53 2.19 -7.34
C GLN A 9 3.95 2.12 -5.93
N ILE A 10 2.90 2.89 -5.65
CA ILE A 10 2.19 2.86 -4.37
C ILE A 10 1.77 1.44 -4.02
N ILE A 11 1.12 0.73 -4.95
CA ILE A 11 0.65 -0.64 -4.71
C ILE A 11 1.82 -1.61 -4.46
N ASN A 12 2.96 -1.43 -5.13
CA ASN A 12 4.13 -2.28 -4.89
C ASN A 12 4.75 -2.03 -3.51
N GLU A 13 4.87 -0.77 -3.09
CA GLU A 13 5.37 -0.42 -1.75
C GLU A 13 4.43 -0.91 -0.65
N GLU A 14 3.12 -0.68 -0.82
CA GLU A 14 2.13 -1.22 0.11
C GLU A 14 2.14 -2.73 0.15
N TRP A 15 2.28 -3.39 -1.00
CA TRP A 15 2.37 -4.85 -1.03
C TRP A 15 3.62 -5.34 -0.29
N ASN A 16 4.76 -4.66 -0.47
CA ASN A 16 5.99 -4.99 0.23
C ASN A 16 5.82 -4.82 1.75
N GLN A 17 5.28 -3.69 2.19
CA GLN A 17 4.95 -3.47 3.60
C GLN A 17 3.95 -4.52 4.11
N PHE A 18 2.89 -4.81 3.35
CA PHE A 18 1.87 -5.79 3.69
C PHE A 18 2.39 -7.23 3.80
N GLN A 19 3.45 -7.61 3.07
CA GLN A 19 4.11 -8.91 3.28
C GLN A 19 4.88 -8.97 4.61
N HIS A 20 5.39 -7.84 5.08
CA HIS A 20 6.16 -7.74 6.32
C HIS A 20 5.28 -7.56 7.58
N THR A 21 3.97 -7.34 7.43
CA THR A 21 3.03 -7.31 8.56
C THR A 21 2.66 -8.73 8.99
N ASN A 22 3.01 -9.10 10.23
CA ASN A 22 2.39 -10.22 10.93
C ASN A 22 1.07 -9.73 11.53
N ASN A 23 -0.06 -9.99 10.84
CA ASN A 23 -1.37 -9.78 11.45
C ASN A 23 -1.53 -10.67 12.69
N GLU A 24 -2.33 -10.23 13.66
CA GLU A 24 -2.56 -10.89 14.96
C GLU A 24 -3.19 -12.31 14.86
N GLY A 25 -3.48 -12.80 13.64
CA GLY A 25 -3.97 -14.16 13.34
C GLY A 25 -3.11 -14.97 12.36
N GLY A 26 -1.89 -14.51 12.01
CA GLY A 26 -1.02 -15.14 11.01
C GLY A 26 -1.17 -14.57 9.59
N ARG A 27 -0.63 -15.29 8.59
CA ARG A 27 -0.57 -14.85 7.19
C ARG A 27 -1.99 -14.66 6.63
N ALA A 28 -2.39 -13.43 6.30
CA ALA A 28 -3.69 -13.16 5.69
C ALA A 28 -3.77 -13.86 4.32
N ASN A 29 -4.91 -14.48 3.98
CA ASN A 29 -5.09 -15.16 2.70
C ASN A 29 -4.82 -14.24 1.49
N CYS A 30 -5.04 -12.92 1.67
CA CYS A 30 -4.72 -11.87 0.71
C CYS A 30 -3.22 -11.72 0.43
N GLN A 31 -2.32 -12.11 1.33
CA GLN A 31 -0.87 -12.09 1.12
C GLN A 31 -0.40 -13.11 0.07
N GLY A 32 -1.26 -14.03 -0.37
CA GLY A 32 -0.99 -14.97 -1.46
C GLY A 32 -1.48 -14.53 -2.84
N ASN A 33 -2.28 -13.46 -2.94
CA ASN A 33 -2.93 -13.06 -4.20
C ASN A 33 -2.67 -11.59 -4.54
N LYS A 34 -1.45 -11.31 -5.02
CA LYS A 34 -1.02 -9.97 -5.48
C LYS A 34 -1.95 -9.37 -6.54
N PRO A 35 -2.43 -10.12 -7.57
CA PRO A 35 -3.37 -9.58 -8.55
C PRO A 35 -4.68 -9.06 -7.95
N MET A 36 -5.27 -9.79 -7.00
CA MET A 36 -6.50 -9.35 -6.33
C MET A 36 -6.26 -8.10 -5.46
N PHE A 37 -5.11 -8.04 -4.76
CA PHE A 37 -4.72 -6.85 -4.01
C PHE A 37 -4.56 -5.63 -4.92
N GLN A 38 -3.88 -5.80 -6.06
CA GLN A 38 -3.70 -4.74 -7.05
C GLN A 38 -5.02 -4.18 -7.55
N ILE A 39 -5.97 -5.05 -7.94
CA ILE A 39 -7.29 -4.61 -8.43
C ILE A 39 -8.03 -3.81 -7.36
N MET A 40 -8.07 -4.32 -6.12
CA MET A 40 -8.80 -3.67 -5.04
C MET A 40 -8.18 -2.32 -4.64
N ARG A 41 -6.85 -2.22 -4.63
CA ARG A 41 -6.15 -0.96 -4.30
C ARG A 41 -6.23 0.05 -5.44
N ALA A 42 -6.08 -0.39 -6.68
CA ALA A 42 -6.20 0.49 -7.84
C ALA A 42 -7.57 1.18 -7.89
N SER A 43 -8.67 0.46 -7.64
CA SER A 43 -10.01 1.06 -7.60
C SER A 43 -10.20 2.12 -6.51
N GLN A 44 -9.45 2.05 -5.41
CA GLN A 44 -9.49 3.07 -4.35
C GLN A 44 -8.73 4.33 -4.80
N PHE A 45 -7.57 4.14 -5.42
CA PHE A 45 -6.70 5.23 -5.88
C PHE A 45 -7.23 5.96 -7.12
N ASP A 46 -8.10 5.33 -7.91
CA ASP A 46 -8.77 5.94 -9.06
C ASP A 46 -9.63 7.17 -8.69
N THR A 47 -9.99 7.29 -7.41
CA THR A 47 -10.76 8.43 -6.89
C THR A 47 -9.89 9.57 -6.35
N TRP A 48 -8.57 9.40 -6.30
CA TRP A 48 -7.65 10.35 -5.65
C TRP A 48 -6.95 11.24 -6.69
N PRO A 49 -6.83 12.55 -6.44
CA PRO A 49 -6.09 13.43 -7.33
C PRO A 49 -4.58 13.14 -7.24
N GLN A 50 -3.85 13.34 -8.34
CA GLN A 50 -2.41 13.06 -8.43
C GLN A 50 -1.57 13.62 -7.25
N PRO A 51 -1.74 14.87 -6.77
CA PRO A 51 -0.98 15.37 -5.63
C PRO A 51 -1.17 14.58 -4.33
N LEU A 52 -2.36 13.99 -4.13
CA LEU A 52 -2.65 13.16 -2.98
C LEU A 52 -1.93 11.81 -3.08
N LEU A 53 -1.89 11.22 -4.27
CA LEU A 53 -1.14 9.99 -4.54
C LEU A 53 0.37 10.20 -4.31
N GLU A 54 0.92 11.35 -4.72
CA GLU A 54 2.33 11.69 -4.50
C GLU A 54 2.65 11.86 -3.01
N SER A 55 1.80 12.58 -2.27
CA SER A 55 1.93 12.71 -0.81
C SER A 55 1.88 11.34 -0.14
N TYR A 56 0.91 10.51 -0.52
CA TYR A 56 0.74 9.18 0.05
C TYR A 56 1.93 8.26 -0.20
N LEU A 57 2.50 8.29 -1.41
CA LEU A 57 3.73 7.55 -1.72
C LEU A 57 4.90 8.02 -0.85
N SER A 58 5.03 9.33 -0.64
CA SER A 58 6.08 9.91 0.20
C SER A 58 5.95 9.44 1.65
N ASP A 59 4.73 9.43 2.18
CA ASP A 59 4.44 8.94 3.53
C ASP A 59 4.76 7.45 3.66
N LEU A 60 4.37 6.62 2.68
CA LEU A 60 4.71 5.19 2.64
C LEU A 60 6.22 4.96 2.71
N GLN A 61 7.00 5.70 1.91
CA GLN A 61 8.46 5.60 1.89
C GLN A 61 9.10 6.10 3.18
N ALA A 62 8.59 7.19 3.76
CA ALA A 62 9.08 7.73 5.02
C ALA A 62 8.81 6.78 6.20
N ALA A 63 7.65 6.11 6.20
CA ALA A 63 7.34 5.08 7.17
C ALA A 63 8.29 3.89 7.03
N ASP A 64 8.48 3.36 5.81
CA ASP A 64 9.39 2.23 5.56
C ASP A 64 10.82 2.55 6.00
N ALA A 65 11.31 3.75 5.64
CA ALA A 65 12.63 4.22 6.03
C ALA A 65 12.81 4.38 7.56
N SER A 66 11.72 4.58 8.31
CA SER A 66 11.73 4.66 9.78
C SER A 66 11.43 3.32 10.46
N GLY A 67 11.31 2.22 9.69
CA GLY A 67 10.94 0.90 10.19
C GLY A 67 9.48 0.80 10.64
N ARG A 68 8.66 1.79 10.28
CA ARG A 68 7.22 1.82 10.52
C ARG A 68 6.49 1.26 9.31
N ASN A 69 5.30 0.73 9.54
CA ASN A 69 4.50 0.14 8.49
C ASN A 69 3.11 0.76 8.52
N LEU A 70 2.90 1.71 7.62
CA LEU A 70 1.66 2.49 7.52
C LEU A 70 0.47 1.60 7.17
N VAL A 71 0.69 0.50 6.45
CA VAL A 71 -0.38 -0.46 6.11
C VAL A 71 -0.93 -1.12 7.38
N THR A 72 -0.08 -1.46 8.36
CA THR A 72 -0.52 -1.98 9.67
C THR A 72 -1.14 -0.95 10.60
N GLU A 73 -0.69 0.31 10.53
CA GLU A 73 -1.21 1.36 11.40
C GLU A 73 -2.67 1.69 11.06
N ASN A 74 -3.06 1.56 9.79
CA ASN A 74 -4.43 1.81 9.32
C ASN A 74 -5.40 0.63 9.55
N THR A 75 -4.93 -0.57 9.92
CA THR A 75 -5.78 -1.73 10.27
C THR A 75 -6.14 -1.78 11.76
N ARG A 76 -5.58 -0.91 12.59
CA ARG A 76 -6.00 -0.71 13.99
C ARG A 76 -6.95 0.47 14.09
N ALA A 77 -8.19 0.27 13.67
CA ALA A 77 -9.33 1.09 14.03
C ALA A 77 -10.55 0.20 14.27
#